data_AF-A0A369R5Y1-F1
#
_entry.id   AF-A0A369R5Y1-F1
#
_cell.length_a   1.000
_cell.length_b   1.000
_cell.length_c   1.000
_cell.angle_alpha   90.00
_cell.angle_beta   90.00
_cell.angle_gamma   90.00
#
_symmetry.space_group_name_H-M   'P 1'
#
loop_
_entity.id
_entity.type
_entity.pdbx_description
1 polymer ?
#
loop_
_entity_poly.entity_id
_entity_poly.type
_entity_poly.pdbx_seq_one_letter_code
_entity_poly.pdbx_strand_id
1 'polypeptide(L)'
;MKNVYRSMFAGVFVLFTTGCASSANNNFNSLLWMQSSSEYQANTLQAYNSALMHIDAALGDTSWTAAKEQTSGCSKLPPAVVMDIDETVLDNSRYMGKVVLENGQWSAETWDEWVALKEATAIPGAVAFINAMKKKNVTVIFISNRECGKRDKSPSGCIQETDTIKNLARVGVADVSPEQVLLKGEKGGWTSEKKSRREEVAKKYRIVMLFGDDLGDFLPDVKKNITPAERERLVDENRANWGKKWFILPNPTYGSWMSTLPEPKAESVQGY
;
A
#
# COMPACT_ATOMS: atom_id res chain seq x y z
N MET A 1 2.77 -47.06 -76.08
CA MET A 1 3.92 -46.64 -75.25
C MET A 1 4.08 -45.13 -75.31
N LYS A 2 3.77 -44.45 -74.20
CA LYS A 2 4.49 -43.30 -73.57
C LYS A 2 3.50 -42.41 -72.82
N ASN A 3 3.42 -42.69 -71.52
CA ASN A 3 2.85 -41.82 -70.50
C ASN A 3 3.64 -40.51 -70.43
N VAL A 4 2.94 -39.39 -70.28
CA VAL A 4 3.54 -38.13 -69.81
C VAL A 4 2.68 -37.62 -68.66
N TYR A 5 3.10 -37.96 -67.44
CA TYR A 5 2.70 -37.26 -66.23
C TYR A 5 3.49 -35.96 -66.15
N ARG A 6 2.83 -34.83 -65.88
CA ARG A 6 3.52 -33.64 -65.38
C ARG A 6 2.70 -32.96 -64.29
N SER A 7 3.37 -32.80 -63.16
CA SER A 7 2.89 -32.56 -61.81
C SER A 7 2.16 -31.24 -61.62
N MET A 8 1.03 -31.28 -60.89
CA MET A 8 0.51 -30.13 -60.16
C MET A 8 1.44 -29.81 -58.98
N PHE A 9 2.08 -28.64 -59.01
CA PHE A 9 2.71 -28.06 -57.82
C PHE A 9 1.61 -27.37 -57.00
N ALA A 10 1.09 -28.04 -55.97
CA ALA A 10 0.29 -27.40 -54.94
C ALA A 10 1.25 -26.65 -53.99
N GLY A 11 1.35 -25.34 -54.16
CA GLY A 11 2.09 -24.48 -53.23
C GLY A 11 1.38 -24.44 -51.88
N VAL A 12 1.95 -25.10 -50.88
CA VAL A 12 1.50 -25.00 -49.49
C VAL A 12 1.98 -23.67 -48.94
N PHE A 13 1.06 -22.71 -48.80
CA PHE A 13 1.31 -21.45 -48.13
C PHE A 13 1.22 -21.70 -46.61
N VAL A 14 2.35 -21.97 -45.97
CA VAL A 14 2.43 -22.04 -44.50
C VAL A 14 2.42 -20.61 -43.97
N LEU A 15 1.23 -20.11 -43.61
CA LEU A 15 1.12 -18.95 -42.74
C LEU A 15 1.64 -19.35 -41.36
N PHE A 16 2.90 -19.00 -41.06
CA PHE A 16 3.38 -18.93 -39.69
C PHE A 16 2.64 -17.79 -39.01
N THR A 17 1.48 -18.09 -38.42
CA THR A 17 0.91 -17.24 -37.38
C THR A 17 1.83 -17.39 -36.17
N THR A 18 2.89 -16.59 -36.11
CA THR A 18 3.52 -16.26 -34.85
C THR A 18 2.46 -15.51 -34.05
N GLY A 19 1.60 -16.25 -33.35
CA GLY A 19 0.79 -15.67 -32.30
C GLY A 19 1.77 -15.00 -31.36
N CYS A 20 1.78 -13.67 -31.34
CA CYS A 20 2.34 -12.94 -30.21
C CYS A 20 1.54 -13.41 -29.01
N ALA A 21 2.02 -14.44 -28.32
CA ALA A 21 1.64 -14.67 -26.95
C ALA A 21 2.15 -13.43 -26.22
N SER A 22 1.29 -12.42 -26.09
CA SER A 22 1.49 -11.36 -25.11
C SER A 22 1.65 -12.10 -23.79
N SER A 23 2.86 -12.12 -23.26
CA SER A 23 3.10 -12.66 -21.93
C SER A 23 2.26 -11.81 -20.99
N ALA A 24 1.16 -12.36 -20.49
CA ALA A 24 0.32 -11.67 -19.53
C ALA A 24 1.21 -11.20 -18.37
N ASN A 25 1.10 -9.92 -18.01
CA ASN A 25 1.86 -9.37 -16.90
C ASN A 25 1.55 -10.20 -15.64
N ASN A 26 2.59 -10.65 -14.92
CA ASN A 26 2.47 -11.53 -13.74
C ASN A 26 1.57 -10.95 -12.63
N ASN A 27 1.31 -9.64 -12.66
CA ASN A 27 0.47 -8.96 -11.69
C ASN A 27 -1.03 -8.91 -12.05
N PHE A 28 -1.42 -9.45 -13.20
CA PHE A 28 -2.79 -9.35 -13.72
C PHE A 28 -3.82 -9.96 -12.77
N ASN A 29 -3.58 -11.17 -12.25
CA ASN A 29 -4.51 -11.82 -11.32
C ASN A 29 -4.56 -11.12 -9.96
N SER A 30 -3.44 -10.60 -9.46
CA SER A 30 -3.40 -9.80 -8.22
C SER A 30 -4.26 -8.54 -8.36
N LEU A 31 -4.16 -7.86 -9.51
CA LEU A 31 -4.96 -6.68 -9.80
C LEU A 31 -6.45 -7.02 -9.90
N LEU A 32 -6.81 -8.09 -10.61
CA LEU A 32 -8.20 -8.53 -10.72
C LEU A 32 -8.79 -8.89 -9.35
N TRP A 33 -8.01 -9.54 -8.49
CA TRP A 33 -8.45 -9.84 -7.14
C TRP A 33 -8.74 -8.55 -6.36
N MET A 34 -7.87 -7.54 -6.40
CA MET A 34 -8.15 -6.26 -5.75
C MET A 34 -9.36 -5.52 -6.35
N GLN A 35 -9.47 -5.46 -7.67
CA GLN A 35 -10.49 -4.63 -8.34
C GLN A 35 -11.87 -5.29 -8.45
N SER A 36 -11.93 -6.61 -8.48
CA SER A 36 -13.16 -7.35 -8.85
C SER A 36 -13.63 -8.36 -7.82
N SER A 37 -12.79 -8.76 -6.85
CA SER A 37 -13.20 -9.75 -5.86
C SER A 37 -14.04 -9.11 -4.75
N SER A 38 -15.11 -9.81 -4.34
CA SER A 38 -15.86 -9.42 -3.15
C SER A 38 -15.05 -9.72 -1.87
N GLU A 39 -14.12 -10.66 -1.95
CA GLU A 39 -13.19 -11.03 -0.89
C GLU A 39 -12.27 -9.87 -0.51
N TYR A 40 -11.78 -9.08 -1.48
CA TYR A 40 -11.00 -7.88 -1.19
C TYR A 40 -11.81 -6.90 -0.35
N GLN A 41 -13.02 -6.55 -0.79
CA GLN A 41 -13.92 -5.66 -0.06
C GLN A 41 -14.24 -6.20 1.34
N ALA A 42 -14.50 -7.50 1.48
CA ALA A 42 -14.75 -8.12 2.78
C ALA A 42 -13.53 -8.03 3.71
N ASN A 43 -12.31 -8.25 3.19
CA ASN A 43 -11.07 -8.15 3.97
C ASN A 43 -10.82 -6.73 4.48
N THR A 44 -10.98 -5.71 3.62
CA THR A 44 -10.75 -4.32 4.04
C THR A 44 -11.79 -3.88 5.08
N LEU A 45 -13.07 -4.24 4.87
CA LEU A 45 -14.13 -3.98 5.85
C LEU A 45 -13.87 -4.69 7.17
N GLN A 46 -13.39 -5.95 7.14
CA GLN A 46 -13.05 -6.70 8.35
C GLN A 46 -11.95 -5.99 9.16
N ALA A 47 -10.89 -5.51 8.51
CA ALA A 47 -9.81 -4.80 9.19
C ALA A 47 -10.33 -3.53 9.91
N TYR A 48 -11.12 -2.70 9.22
CA TYR A 48 -11.69 -1.48 9.81
C TYR A 48 -12.74 -1.75 10.88
N ASN A 49 -13.59 -2.75 10.70
CA ASN A 49 -14.56 -3.15 11.71
C ASN A 49 -13.87 -3.69 12.97
N SER A 50 -12.79 -4.49 12.80
CA SER A 50 -11.99 -4.96 13.93
C SER A 50 -11.39 -3.80 14.71
N ALA A 51 -10.91 -2.76 14.02
CA ALA A 51 -10.41 -1.57 14.69
C ALA A 51 -11.48 -0.82 15.47
N LEU A 52 -12.67 -0.64 14.89
CA LEU A 52 -13.79 -0.01 15.59
C LEU A 52 -14.18 -0.78 16.86
N MET A 53 -14.08 -2.11 16.86
CA MET A 53 -14.36 -2.91 18.07
C MET A 53 -13.34 -2.70 19.20
N HIS A 54 -12.10 -2.32 18.87
CA HIS A 54 -11.01 -2.20 19.84
C HIS A 54 -10.76 -0.76 20.31
N ILE A 55 -11.28 0.26 19.63
CA ILE A 55 -10.93 1.66 19.92
C ILE A 55 -11.30 2.07 21.34
N ASP A 56 -12.47 1.71 21.83
CA ASP A 56 -12.92 2.14 23.17
C ASP A 56 -12.05 1.54 24.28
N ALA A 57 -11.63 0.27 24.12
CA ALA A 57 -10.67 -0.35 25.03
C ALA A 57 -9.29 0.34 24.97
N ALA A 58 -8.81 0.67 23.76
CA ALA A 58 -7.54 1.37 23.57
C ALA A 58 -7.54 2.78 24.19
N LEU A 59 -8.68 3.48 24.15
CA LEU A 59 -8.84 4.79 24.77
C LEU A 59 -8.93 4.71 26.29
N GLY A 60 -9.61 3.70 26.84
CA GLY A 60 -9.76 3.48 28.27
C GLY A 60 -8.50 3.01 28.99
N ASP A 61 -7.62 2.27 28.31
CA ASP A 61 -6.34 1.83 28.85
C ASP A 61 -5.22 2.81 28.48
N THR A 62 -4.78 3.65 29.42
CA THR A 62 -3.71 4.63 29.17
C THR A 62 -2.33 4.01 28.93
N SER A 63 -2.15 2.73 29.24
CA SER A 63 -0.92 1.97 28.91
C SER A 63 -0.94 1.41 27.48
N TRP A 64 -2.08 1.47 26.80
CA TRP A 64 -2.23 0.99 25.43
C TRP A 64 -1.40 1.83 24.45
N THR A 65 -0.49 1.16 23.75
CA THR A 65 0.19 1.68 22.56
C THR A 65 0.35 0.57 21.51
N ALA A 66 0.28 0.97 20.24
CA ALA A 66 0.57 0.17 19.06
C ALA A 66 2.00 0.42 18.52
N ALA A 67 2.70 1.46 18.95
CA ALA A 67 4.04 1.79 18.49
C ALA A 67 5.10 1.14 19.40
N LYS A 68 6.00 0.32 18.84
CA LYS A 68 7.03 -0.39 19.63
C LYS A 68 8.07 0.55 20.22
N GLU A 69 8.26 1.72 19.60
CA GLU A 69 9.12 2.79 20.07
C GLU A 69 8.56 3.52 21.32
N GLN A 70 7.28 3.34 21.67
CA GLN A 70 6.69 3.93 22.87
C GLN A 70 6.83 3.01 24.08
N THR A 71 8.03 2.98 24.68
CA THR A 71 8.33 2.13 25.84
C THR A 71 7.93 2.75 27.19
N SER A 72 7.75 4.07 27.26
CA SER A 72 7.30 4.79 28.46
C SER A 72 6.73 6.17 28.12
N GLY A 73 6.08 6.82 29.09
CA GLY A 73 5.69 8.24 28.99
C GLY A 73 4.51 8.57 28.07
N CYS A 74 4.00 7.61 27.30
CA CYS A 74 2.91 7.86 26.35
C CYS A 74 1.54 8.04 27.00
N SER A 75 1.34 7.60 28.26
CA SER A 75 0.02 7.62 28.93
C SER A 75 -0.59 9.01 29.11
N LYS A 76 0.22 10.07 29.07
CA LYS A 76 -0.21 11.47 29.17
C LYS A 76 -0.40 12.15 27.81
N LEU A 77 -0.04 11.49 26.71
CA LEU A 77 -0.14 12.05 25.36
C LEU A 77 -1.56 11.87 24.81
N PRO A 78 -2.07 12.81 23.99
CA PRO A 78 -3.34 12.64 23.29
C PRO A 78 -3.29 11.41 22.37
N PRO A 79 -4.40 10.66 22.23
CA PRO A 79 -4.44 9.46 21.39
C PRO A 79 -4.38 9.83 19.90
N ALA A 80 -3.65 9.02 19.13
CA ALA A 80 -3.66 9.08 17.69
C ALA A 80 -3.67 7.70 17.04
N VAL A 81 -4.26 7.63 15.86
CA VAL A 81 -4.10 6.52 14.93
C VAL A 81 -3.11 6.93 13.86
N VAL A 82 -2.20 6.02 13.50
CA VAL A 82 -1.29 6.20 12.36
C VAL A 82 -1.70 5.28 11.24
N MET A 83 -1.82 5.82 10.03
CA MET A 83 -2.21 5.08 8.83
C MET A 83 -1.22 5.33 7.71
N ASP A 84 -0.88 4.28 6.95
CA ASP A 84 -0.45 4.49 5.56
C ASP A 84 -1.60 5.09 4.71
N ILE A 85 -1.27 5.59 3.51
CA ILE A 85 -2.23 6.15 2.56
C ILE A 85 -2.52 5.20 1.40
N ASP A 86 -1.50 4.68 0.71
CA ASP A 86 -1.68 4.01 -0.57
C ASP A 86 -2.02 2.54 -0.34
N GLU A 87 -3.13 2.04 -0.89
CA GLU A 87 -3.67 0.69 -0.62
C GLU A 87 -4.12 0.44 0.83
N THR A 88 -4.04 1.49 1.66
CA THR A 88 -4.61 1.53 3.01
C THR A 88 -5.82 2.45 3.08
N VAL A 89 -5.70 3.72 2.67
CA VAL A 89 -6.80 4.69 2.68
C VAL A 89 -7.30 4.99 1.27
N LEU A 90 -6.38 5.16 0.33
CA LEU A 90 -6.62 5.47 -1.07
C LEU A 90 -6.31 4.24 -1.93
N ASP A 91 -7.26 3.90 -2.81
CA ASP A 91 -7.13 2.84 -3.81
C ASP A 91 -6.45 3.39 -5.06
N ASN A 92 -5.23 2.92 -5.32
CA ASN A 92 -4.42 3.23 -6.49
C ASN A 92 -4.40 2.08 -7.50
N SER A 93 -5.22 1.05 -7.34
CA SER A 93 -5.29 -0.09 -8.26
C SER A 93 -5.56 0.35 -9.70
N ARG A 94 -6.25 1.47 -9.93
CA ARG A 94 -6.44 2.04 -11.28
C ARG A 94 -5.11 2.40 -11.96
N TYR A 95 -4.15 2.96 -11.22
CA TYR A 95 -2.80 3.19 -11.75
C TYR A 95 -2.11 1.86 -12.07
N MET A 96 -2.22 0.88 -11.18
CA MET A 96 -1.69 -0.47 -11.44
C MET A 96 -2.36 -1.13 -12.66
N GLY A 97 -3.64 -0.85 -12.93
CA GLY A 97 -4.34 -1.27 -14.14
C GLY A 97 -3.70 -0.73 -15.41
N LYS A 98 -3.33 0.55 -15.45
CA LYS A 98 -2.58 1.12 -16.57
C LYS A 98 -1.25 0.37 -16.76
N VAL A 99 -0.47 0.22 -15.69
CA VAL A 99 0.84 -0.46 -15.73
C VAL A 99 0.71 -1.89 -16.25
N VAL A 100 -0.28 -2.65 -15.76
CA VAL A 100 -0.51 -4.04 -16.15
C VAL A 100 -0.95 -4.17 -17.61
N LEU A 101 -1.92 -3.36 -18.04
CA LEU A 101 -2.49 -3.42 -19.40
C LEU A 101 -1.50 -2.95 -20.48
N GLU A 102 -0.64 -2.00 -20.14
CA GLU A 102 0.43 -1.52 -21.03
C GLU A 102 1.70 -2.39 -20.98
N ASN A 103 1.69 -3.46 -20.17
CA ASN A 103 2.87 -4.28 -19.86
C ASN A 103 4.08 -3.43 -19.43
N GLY A 104 3.81 -2.33 -18.73
CA GLY A 104 4.80 -1.38 -18.27
C GLY A 104 5.38 -1.74 -16.90
N GLN A 105 6.12 -0.78 -16.33
CA GLN A 105 6.63 -0.83 -14.97
C GLN A 105 6.24 0.44 -14.24
N TRP A 106 6.20 0.39 -12.91
CA TRP A 106 6.06 1.59 -12.10
C TRP A 106 7.20 2.56 -12.41
N SER A 107 6.88 3.85 -12.55
CA SER A 107 7.88 4.92 -12.58
C SER A 107 7.47 6.09 -11.69
N ALA A 108 8.44 6.78 -11.11
CA ALA A 108 8.18 7.94 -10.25
C ALA A 108 7.44 9.07 -11.00
N GLU A 109 7.72 9.23 -12.29
CA GLU A 109 7.09 10.23 -13.16
C GLU A 109 5.59 9.94 -13.36
N THR A 110 5.25 8.74 -13.86
CA THR A 110 3.84 8.38 -14.11
C THR A 110 3.04 8.22 -12.82
N TRP A 111 3.71 7.87 -11.71
CA TRP A 111 3.12 7.90 -10.38
C TRP A 111 2.78 9.31 -9.92
N ASP A 112 3.67 10.28 -10.11
CA ASP A 112 3.40 11.67 -9.76
C ASP A 112 2.25 12.26 -10.60
N GLU A 113 2.17 11.90 -11.89
CA GLU A 113 1.01 12.23 -12.74
C GLU A 113 -0.29 11.65 -12.17
N TRP A 114 -0.29 10.39 -11.74
CA TRP A 114 -1.45 9.75 -11.11
C TRP A 114 -1.87 10.47 -9.83
N VAL A 115 -0.92 10.78 -8.94
CA VAL A 115 -1.19 11.52 -7.70
C VAL A 115 -1.76 12.91 -8.01
N ALA A 116 -1.27 13.58 -9.06
CA ALA A 116 -1.75 14.90 -9.48
C ALA A 116 -3.23 14.93 -9.89
N LEU A 117 -3.75 13.81 -10.42
CA LEU A 117 -5.16 13.67 -10.78
C LEU A 117 -6.08 13.79 -9.56
N LYS A 118 -5.60 13.42 -8.36
CA LYS A 118 -6.43 13.23 -7.15
C LYS A 118 -7.60 12.29 -7.38
N GLU A 119 -7.39 11.29 -8.22
CA GLU A 119 -8.46 10.41 -8.70
C GLU A 119 -8.54 9.06 -7.98
N ALA A 120 -7.67 8.79 -7.01
CA ALA A 120 -7.78 7.59 -6.19
C ALA A 120 -9.13 7.57 -5.46
N THR A 121 -9.73 6.38 -5.36
CA THR A 121 -10.96 6.18 -4.59
C THR A 121 -10.61 5.77 -3.17
N ALA A 122 -11.59 5.70 -2.26
CA ALA A 122 -11.32 5.24 -0.90
C ALA A 122 -11.35 3.71 -0.83
N ILE A 123 -10.41 3.15 -0.07
CA ILE A 123 -10.47 1.75 0.37
C ILE A 123 -11.77 1.54 1.19
N PRO A 124 -12.56 0.48 0.93
CA PRO A 124 -13.81 0.25 1.66
C PRO A 124 -13.59 0.16 3.17
N GLY A 125 -14.30 1.01 3.92
CA GLY A 125 -14.21 1.11 5.38
C GLY A 125 -13.32 2.24 5.91
N ALA A 126 -12.32 2.68 5.13
CA ALA A 126 -11.32 3.65 5.60
C ALA A 126 -11.92 5.01 6.00
N VAL A 127 -12.75 5.60 5.12
CA VAL A 127 -13.38 6.91 5.36
C VAL A 127 -14.30 6.88 6.58
N ALA A 128 -15.11 5.83 6.71
CA ALA A 128 -16.02 5.66 7.84
C ALA A 128 -15.24 5.54 9.17
N PHE A 129 -14.17 4.75 9.17
CA PHE A 129 -13.28 4.60 10.32
C PHE A 129 -12.62 5.93 10.71
N ILE A 130 -12.00 6.64 9.76
CA ILE A 130 -11.32 7.92 10.00
C ILE A 130 -12.30 8.95 10.58
N ASN A 131 -13.50 9.04 10.01
CA ASN A 131 -14.53 9.97 10.50
C ASN A 131 -15.05 9.56 11.90
N ALA A 132 -15.08 8.27 12.24
CA ALA A 132 -15.36 7.82 13.59
C ALA A 132 -14.26 8.19 14.59
N MET A 133 -12.99 8.12 14.20
CA MET A 133 -11.86 8.55 15.04
C MET A 133 -11.93 10.04 15.35
N LYS A 134 -12.21 10.87 14.33
CA LYS A 134 -12.41 12.32 14.50
C LYS A 134 -13.53 12.63 15.48
N LYS A 135 -14.68 11.96 15.38
CA LYS A 135 -15.81 12.11 16.32
C LYS A 135 -15.46 11.71 17.76
N LYS A 136 -14.47 10.83 17.95
CA LYS A 136 -13.96 10.41 19.26
C LYS A 136 -12.78 11.28 19.74
N ASN A 137 -12.48 12.40 19.07
CA ASN A 137 -11.31 13.25 19.34
C ASN A 137 -9.97 12.50 19.29
N VAL A 138 -9.88 11.49 18.43
CA VAL A 138 -8.64 10.76 18.14
C VAL A 138 -8.02 11.35 16.87
N THR A 139 -6.79 11.85 16.98
CA THR A 139 -6.08 12.40 15.83
C THR A 139 -5.74 11.28 14.85
N VAL A 140 -6.00 11.50 13.56
CA VAL A 140 -5.53 10.59 12.50
C VAL A 140 -4.31 11.22 11.85
N ILE A 141 -3.20 10.50 11.87
CA ILE A 141 -1.93 10.88 11.25
C ILE A 141 -1.64 9.91 10.11
N PHE A 142 -1.23 10.45 8.97
CA PHE A 142 -0.86 9.71 7.79
C PHE A 142 0.66 9.70 7.63
N ILE A 143 1.26 8.53 7.50
CA ILE A 143 2.68 8.39 7.17
C ILE A 143 2.78 7.62 5.86
N SER A 144 3.12 8.32 4.78
CA SER A 144 3.11 7.77 3.41
C SER A 144 4.48 7.88 2.74
N ASN A 145 4.77 6.96 1.82
CA ASN A 145 5.96 7.02 0.98
C ASN A 145 5.77 7.76 -0.35
N ARG A 146 4.63 8.45 -0.53
CA ARG A 146 4.56 9.58 -1.47
C ARG A 146 5.69 10.56 -1.17
N GLU A 147 6.24 11.14 -2.22
CA GLU A 147 7.48 11.93 -2.15
C GLU A 147 7.16 13.39 -1.86
N CYS A 148 7.85 13.97 -0.88
CA CYS A 148 8.00 15.41 -0.80
C CYS A 148 9.03 15.87 -1.84
N GLY A 149 8.56 16.07 -3.07
CA GLY A 149 9.34 16.62 -4.17
C GLY A 149 8.69 17.86 -4.77
N LYS A 150 9.42 18.53 -5.66
CA LYS A 150 8.85 19.51 -6.58
C LYS A 150 8.32 18.78 -7.81
N ARG A 151 7.21 19.25 -8.37
CA ARG A 151 6.80 18.97 -9.75
C ARG A 151 7.16 20.19 -10.58
N ASP A 152 7.74 19.98 -11.76
CA ASP A 152 8.21 21.08 -12.61
C ASP A 152 7.12 22.16 -12.78
N LYS A 153 7.54 23.42 -12.64
CA LYS A 153 6.70 24.64 -12.64
C LYS A 153 5.86 24.89 -11.37
N SER A 154 5.93 24.05 -10.34
CA SER A 154 5.35 24.38 -9.03
C SER A 154 6.30 25.24 -8.19
N PRO A 155 5.88 26.44 -7.72
CA PRO A 155 6.68 27.24 -6.81
C PRO A 155 6.70 26.69 -5.38
N SER A 156 5.83 25.73 -5.04
CA SER A 156 5.73 25.11 -3.71
C SER A 156 6.62 23.86 -3.57
N GLY A 157 7.08 23.59 -2.33
CA GLY A 157 7.63 22.28 -1.95
C GLY A 157 6.56 21.18 -1.96
N CYS A 158 6.94 19.98 -1.49
CA CYS A 158 6.12 18.77 -1.29
C CYS A 158 4.78 18.71 -2.06
N ILE A 159 4.76 18.79 -3.39
CA ILE A 159 3.49 18.98 -4.13
C ILE A 159 2.52 17.81 -3.96
N GLN A 160 3.04 16.59 -3.82
CA GLN A 160 2.22 15.40 -3.57
C GLN A 160 1.49 15.48 -2.23
N GLU A 161 1.97 16.23 -1.24
CA GLU A 161 1.24 16.44 0.02
C GLU A 161 -0.07 17.18 -0.25
N THR A 162 0.01 18.30 -0.98
CA THR A 162 -1.17 19.10 -1.34
C THR A 162 -2.15 18.29 -2.19
N ASP A 163 -1.65 17.53 -3.16
CA ASP A 163 -2.50 16.68 -3.99
C ASP A 163 -3.14 15.54 -3.19
N THR A 164 -2.40 14.96 -2.25
CA THR A 164 -2.89 13.90 -1.36
C THR A 164 -3.99 14.41 -0.43
N ILE A 165 -3.80 15.57 0.22
CA ILE A 165 -4.82 16.18 1.08
C ILE A 165 -6.10 16.47 0.28
N LYS A 166 -5.97 16.97 -0.96
CA LYS A 166 -7.13 17.19 -1.84
C LYS A 166 -7.81 15.88 -2.22
N ASN A 167 -7.07 14.81 -2.48
CA ASN A 167 -7.67 13.51 -2.77
C ASN A 167 -8.39 12.94 -1.53
N LEU A 168 -7.80 13.06 -0.33
CA LEU A 168 -8.42 12.66 0.93
C LEU A 168 -9.72 13.40 1.17
N ALA A 169 -9.74 14.74 0.97
CA ALA A 169 -10.95 15.55 1.06
C ALA A 169 -12.01 15.09 0.05
N ARG A 170 -11.61 14.81 -1.19
CA ARG A 170 -12.53 14.33 -2.25
C ARG A 170 -13.25 13.04 -1.89
N VAL A 171 -12.58 12.12 -1.21
CA VAL A 171 -13.17 10.83 -0.80
C VAL A 171 -13.92 10.91 0.54
N GLY A 172 -14.06 12.10 1.14
CA GLY A 172 -14.83 12.31 2.37
C GLY A 172 -14.01 12.33 3.67
N VAL A 173 -12.68 12.44 3.57
CA VAL A 173 -11.79 12.71 4.71
C VAL A 173 -11.45 14.21 4.73
N ALA A 174 -12.41 15.02 5.21
CA ALA A 174 -12.27 16.48 5.28
C ALA A 174 -11.29 16.95 6.38
N ASP A 175 -10.87 18.21 6.35
CA ASP A 175 -10.10 18.86 7.43
C ASP A 175 -8.79 18.17 7.82
N VAL A 176 -8.07 17.60 6.83
CA VAL A 176 -6.71 17.09 7.03
C VAL A 176 -5.73 18.25 6.87
N SER A 177 -4.99 18.57 7.94
CA SER A 177 -3.93 19.58 7.86
C SER A 177 -2.61 18.98 7.33
N PRO A 178 -1.70 19.80 6.77
CA PRO A 178 -0.37 19.35 6.35
C PRO A 178 0.41 18.62 7.46
N GLU A 179 0.30 19.08 8.71
CA GLU A 179 0.99 18.46 9.85
C GLU A 179 0.51 17.04 10.17
N GLN A 180 -0.63 16.62 9.61
CA GLN A 180 -1.15 15.26 9.71
C GLN A 180 -0.62 14.34 8.61
N VAL A 181 0.10 14.84 7.60
CA VAL A 181 0.59 14.06 6.45
C VAL A 181 2.11 14.11 6.42
N LEU A 182 2.77 13.03 6.85
CA LEU A 182 4.23 12.95 6.93
C LEU A 182 4.78 12.17 5.72
N LEU A 183 5.37 12.88 4.77
CA LEU A 183 5.83 12.29 3.51
C LEU A 183 7.30 11.83 3.56
N LYS A 184 7.68 10.97 2.60
CA LYS A 184 9.07 10.60 2.40
C LYS A 184 9.84 11.82 1.87
N GLY A 185 11.05 12.05 2.36
CA GLY A 185 11.92 13.15 1.91
C GLY A 185 11.55 14.54 2.45
N GLU A 186 10.46 14.69 3.21
CA GLU A 186 10.02 15.99 3.73
C GLU A 186 10.99 16.58 4.76
N LYS A 187 11.61 15.72 5.58
CA LYS A 187 12.68 16.08 6.52
C LYS A 187 13.89 15.18 6.34
N GLY A 188 15.06 15.67 6.74
CA GLY A 188 16.28 14.88 6.76
C GLY A 188 16.11 13.57 7.53
N GLY A 189 16.51 12.45 6.93
CA GLY A 189 16.38 11.11 7.54
C GLY A 189 15.00 10.46 7.40
N TRP A 190 14.01 11.14 6.80
CA TRP A 190 12.71 10.53 6.47
C TRP A 190 12.81 9.78 5.14
N THR A 191 13.40 8.59 5.19
CA THR A 191 13.54 7.69 4.03
C THR A 191 12.27 6.88 3.79
N SER A 192 12.30 5.86 2.92
CA SER A 192 11.16 4.95 2.73
C SER A 192 10.84 4.09 3.97
N GLU A 193 11.77 4.01 4.94
CA GLU A 193 11.50 3.50 6.28
C GLU A 193 10.60 4.48 7.03
N LYS A 194 9.57 3.97 7.69
CA LYS A 194 8.58 4.81 8.38
C LYS A 194 8.88 5.01 9.86
N LYS A 195 9.84 4.28 10.42
CA LYS A 195 10.20 4.34 11.85
C LYS A 195 10.49 5.76 12.32
N SER A 196 11.35 6.51 11.62
CA SER A 196 11.72 7.87 12.02
C SER A 196 10.53 8.83 12.04
N ARG A 197 9.57 8.66 11.13
CA ARG A 197 8.32 9.43 11.13
C ARG A 197 7.38 8.99 12.24
N ARG A 198 7.24 7.68 12.51
CA ARG A 198 6.44 7.21 13.65
C ARG A 198 7.03 7.65 14.98
N GLU A 199 8.35 7.69 15.13
CA GLU A 199 9.04 8.24 16.31
C GLU A 199 8.71 9.72 16.53
N GLU A 200 8.61 10.52 15.46
CA GLU A 200 8.18 11.93 15.55
C GLU A 200 6.73 12.08 16.00
N VAL A 201 5.84 11.19 15.54
CA VAL A 201 4.45 11.13 16.00
C VAL A 201 4.38 10.68 17.47
N ALA A 202 5.16 9.66 17.84
CA ALA A 202 5.20 9.05 19.16
C ALA A 202 5.67 10.02 20.27
N LYS A 203 6.40 11.09 19.91
CA LYS A 203 6.77 12.18 20.83
C LYS A 203 5.59 13.05 21.23
N LYS A 204 4.57 13.16 20.37
CA LYS A 204 3.44 14.09 20.53
C LYS A 204 2.13 13.39 20.84
N TYR A 205 1.99 12.14 20.43
CA TYR A 205 0.76 11.37 20.52
C TYR A 205 1.01 9.98 21.09
N ARG A 206 0.03 9.43 21.81
CA ARG A 206 -0.06 8.01 22.14
C ARG A 206 -0.63 7.28 20.93
N ILE A 207 0.19 6.53 20.21
CA ILE A 207 -0.23 5.84 19.00
C ILE A 207 -1.02 4.60 19.42
N VAL A 208 -2.34 4.65 19.30
CA VAL A 208 -3.23 3.56 19.78
C VAL A 208 -3.47 2.48 18.73
N MET A 209 -3.33 2.81 17.44
CA MET A 209 -3.47 1.85 16.34
C MET A 209 -2.54 2.20 15.17
N LEU A 210 -2.08 1.17 14.46
CA LEU A 210 -1.34 1.26 13.20
C LEU A 210 -2.14 0.59 12.08
N PHE A 211 -2.12 1.19 10.89
CA PHE A 211 -2.75 0.66 9.67
C PHE A 211 -1.77 0.72 8.50
N GLY A 212 -1.80 -0.30 7.65
CA GLY A 212 -0.91 -0.41 6.51
C GLY A 212 -1.17 -1.66 5.69
N ASP A 213 -0.71 -1.68 4.45
CA ASP A 213 -0.68 -2.87 3.59
C ASP A 213 0.71 -3.53 3.56
N ASP A 214 1.74 -2.82 4.05
CA ASP A 214 3.12 -3.28 4.08
C ASP A 214 3.59 -3.53 5.53
N LEU A 215 4.38 -4.59 5.75
CA LEU A 215 4.96 -4.87 7.08
C LEU A 215 5.78 -3.69 7.64
N GLY A 216 6.38 -2.87 6.76
CA GLY A 216 7.13 -1.66 7.09
C GLY A 216 6.30 -0.54 7.73
N ASP A 217 4.97 -0.62 7.63
CA ASP A 217 4.06 0.31 8.29
C ASP A 217 3.98 0.07 9.80
N PHE A 218 4.27 -1.15 10.22
CA PHE A 218 4.21 -1.61 11.61
C PHE A 218 5.60 -1.74 12.24
N LEU A 219 6.55 -2.28 11.48
CA LEU A 219 7.88 -2.65 11.97
C LEU A 219 8.98 -1.91 11.22
N PRO A 220 10.10 -1.58 11.87
CA PRO A 220 11.29 -1.06 11.18
C PRO A 220 12.08 -2.19 10.51
N ASP A 221 12.89 -1.84 9.50
CA ASP A 221 13.94 -2.71 8.94
C ASP A 221 13.44 -4.03 8.34
N VAL A 222 12.18 -4.04 7.92
CA VAL A 222 11.53 -5.21 7.28
C VAL A 222 11.41 -5.07 5.77
N LYS A 223 11.80 -3.93 5.19
CA LYS A 223 11.53 -3.65 3.76
C LYS A 223 12.60 -4.15 2.81
N LYS A 224 13.81 -4.38 3.30
CA LYS A 224 15.00 -4.75 2.53
C LYS A 224 16.00 -5.47 3.43
N ASN A 225 16.96 -6.17 2.84
CA ASN A 225 18.03 -6.88 3.57
C ASN A 225 17.49 -7.84 4.66
N ILE A 226 16.34 -8.46 4.37
CA ILE A 226 15.64 -9.41 5.24
C ILE A 226 15.01 -10.49 4.36
N THR A 227 14.96 -11.72 4.87
CA THR A 227 14.36 -12.86 4.18
C THR A 227 12.86 -12.99 4.45
N PRO A 228 12.10 -13.70 3.60
CA PRO A 228 10.70 -14.01 3.87
C PRO A 228 10.48 -14.73 5.21
N ALA A 229 11.38 -15.66 5.57
CA ALA A 229 11.30 -16.41 6.83
C ALA A 229 11.51 -15.50 8.06
N GLU A 230 12.42 -14.53 7.99
CA GLU A 230 12.61 -13.55 9.07
C GLU A 230 11.40 -12.62 9.20
N ARG A 231 10.77 -12.22 8.09
CA ARG A 231 9.51 -11.46 8.09
C ARG A 231 8.38 -12.26 8.74
N GLU A 232 8.26 -13.54 8.42
CA GLU A 232 7.29 -14.45 9.03
C GLU A 232 7.51 -14.59 10.54
N ARG A 233 8.76 -14.76 10.99
CA ARG A 233 9.10 -14.79 12.42
C ARG A 233 8.67 -13.51 13.12
N LEU A 234 8.90 -12.35 12.53
CA LEU A 234 8.45 -11.06 13.08
C LEU A 234 6.92 -10.96 13.15
N VAL A 235 6.19 -11.56 12.22
CA VAL A 235 4.73 -11.64 12.30
C VAL A 235 4.30 -12.47 13.52
N ASP A 236 4.90 -13.65 13.75
CA ASP A 236 4.58 -14.51 14.90
C ASP A 236 4.98 -13.88 16.25
N GLU A 237 6.17 -13.28 16.34
CA GLU A 237 6.63 -12.55 17.53
C GLU A 237 5.66 -11.42 17.95
N ASN A 238 4.90 -10.87 16.98
CA ASN A 238 3.94 -9.80 17.21
C ASN A 238 2.48 -10.26 17.03
N ARG A 239 2.22 -11.57 17.08
CA ARG A 239 0.91 -12.17 16.80
C ARG A 239 -0.26 -11.55 17.55
N ALA A 240 -0.03 -11.13 18.80
CA ALA A 240 -1.05 -10.55 19.66
C ALA A 240 -1.49 -9.12 19.25
N ASN A 241 -0.74 -8.46 18.36
CA ASN A 241 -1.07 -7.12 17.88
C ASN A 241 -1.99 -7.15 16.65
N TRP A 242 -1.87 -8.16 15.79
CA TRP A 242 -2.65 -8.25 14.55
C TRP A 242 -4.14 -8.34 14.84
N GLY A 243 -4.94 -7.48 14.20
CA GLY A 243 -6.39 -7.37 14.40
C GLY A 243 -6.81 -6.68 15.69
N LYS A 244 -5.87 -6.32 16.58
CA LYS A 244 -6.12 -5.66 17.87
C LYS A 244 -5.57 -4.24 17.94
N LYS A 245 -4.29 -4.08 17.57
CA LYS A 245 -3.53 -2.83 17.56
C LYS A 245 -3.03 -2.49 16.15
N TRP A 246 -2.74 -3.53 15.37
CA TRP A 246 -2.19 -3.47 14.02
C TRP A 246 -3.20 -4.05 13.06
N PHE A 247 -3.60 -3.26 12.06
CA PHE A 247 -4.64 -3.62 11.10
C PHE A 247 -4.02 -3.61 9.71
N ILE A 248 -3.69 -4.81 9.23
CA ILE A 248 -3.07 -5.00 7.92
C ILE A 248 -4.13 -5.11 6.83
N LEU A 249 -3.91 -4.46 5.69
CA LEU A 249 -4.76 -4.51 4.52
C LEU A 249 -4.09 -5.36 3.43
N PRO A 250 -4.86 -6.10 2.61
CA PRO A 250 -4.26 -6.95 1.59
C PRO A 250 -3.82 -6.13 0.37
N ASN A 251 -2.54 -6.20 0.01
CA ASN A 251 -2.03 -5.68 -1.26
C ASN A 251 -1.16 -6.75 -1.97
N PRO A 252 -1.77 -7.58 -2.83
CA PRO A 252 -1.03 -8.56 -3.61
C PRO A 252 -0.36 -7.96 -4.87
N THR A 253 -0.57 -6.68 -5.17
CA THR A 253 -0.09 -6.09 -6.43
C THR A 253 1.34 -5.57 -6.35
N TYR A 254 1.77 -5.11 -5.18
CA TYR A 254 3.12 -4.64 -4.95
C TYR A 254 3.42 -4.61 -3.44
N GLY A 255 4.64 -4.24 -3.07
CA GLY A 255 5.04 -4.06 -1.67
C GLY A 255 6.41 -4.65 -1.39
N SER A 256 6.90 -4.43 -0.17
CA SER A 256 8.22 -4.91 0.26
C SER A 256 8.35 -6.42 0.26
N TRP A 257 7.23 -7.15 0.41
CA TRP A 257 7.21 -8.61 0.31
C TRP A 257 7.82 -9.10 -1.01
N MET A 258 7.59 -8.36 -2.11
CA MET A 258 8.09 -8.71 -3.43
C MET A 258 9.59 -8.41 -3.58
N SER A 259 10.09 -7.32 -2.98
CA SER A 259 11.51 -6.95 -3.04
C SER A 259 12.40 -7.80 -2.13
N THR A 260 11.80 -8.56 -1.21
CA THR A 260 12.53 -9.47 -0.30
C THR A 260 12.69 -10.88 -0.86
N LEU A 261 12.06 -11.19 -1.99
CA LEU A 261 12.21 -12.49 -2.63
C LEU A 261 13.57 -12.60 -3.34
N PRO A 262 14.26 -13.76 -3.27
CA PRO A 262 15.44 -14.00 -4.09
C PRO A 262 15.08 -14.04 -5.58
N GLU A 263 16.05 -13.70 -6.43
CA GLU A 263 15.92 -13.87 -7.88
C GLU A 263 16.61 -15.18 -8.34
N PRO A 264 16.01 -15.94 -9.27
CA PRO A 264 14.71 -15.70 -9.88
C PRO A 264 13.54 -15.99 -8.93
N LYS A 265 12.53 -15.11 -8.90
CA LYS A 265 11.35 -15.26 -8.01
C LYS A 265 10.64 -16.62 -8.06
N ALA A 266 10.77 -17.35 -9.17
CA ALA A 266 10.23 -18.71 -9.32
C ALA A 266 10.74 -19.69 -8.25
N GLU A 267 11.97 -19.49 -7.75
CA GLU A 267 12.55 -20.31 -6.66
C GLU A 267 11.86 -20.10 -5.31
N SER A 268 11.06 -19.03 -5.17
CA SER A 268 10.31 -18.75 -3.93
C SER A 268 8.98 -19.51 -3.85
N VAL A 269 8.55 -20.18 -4.92
CA VAL A 269 7.36 -21.04 -4.87
C VAL A 269 7.69 -22.28 -4.04
N GLN A 270 6.79 -22.71 -3.17
CA GLN A 270 7.03 -23.84 -2.25
C GLN A 270 6.25 -25.08 -2.68
N GLY A 271 6.82 -26.27 -2.45
CA GLY A 271 6.09 -27.54 -2.47
C GLY A 271 5.70 -28.08 -3.85
N TYR A 272 6.51 -27.80 -4.88
CA TYR A 272 6.41 -28.45 -6.18
C TYR A 272 7.43 -29.58 -6.35
#